data_AF-A0A090MGB5-F1
#
_entry.id   AF-A0A090MGB5-F1
#
_cell.length_a   1.000
_cell.length_b   1.000
_cell.length_c   1.000
_cell.angle_alpha   90.00
_cell.angle_beta   90.00
_cell.angle_gamma   90.00
#
_symmetry.space_group_name_H-M   'P 1'
#
loop_
_entity.id
_entity.type
_entity.pdbx_description
1 polymer ?
#
loop_
_entity_poly.entity_id
_entity_poly.type
_entity_poly.pdbx_seq_one_letter_code
_entity_poly.pdbx_strand_id
1 'polypeptide(L)'
;MSKLDPILNTSLPPAFRKVRLTLARERGHPVGDEEVGYVLVMPLTPEGNIDHELWRQHKEACRISRLRPDEREAHGHLVRRPGGSWAFRYDTGPDEAGYHFEDERFVEGEYVSIREEGETHPFRVMRVERL
;
A
#
# COMPACT_ATOMS: atom_id res chain seq x y z
N MET A 1 20.10 19.44 -11.92
CA MET A 1 19.18 18.66 -11.07
C MET A 1 17.78 18.90 -11.62
N SER A 2 17.22 17.93 -12.35
CA SER A 2 15.88 18.09 -12.93
C SER A 2 14.87 18.13 -11.78
N LYS A 3 14.11 19.21 -11.68
CA LYS A 3 12.91 19.27 -10.83
C LYS A 3 11.99 18.18 -11.38
N LEU A 4 11.69 17.15 -10.58
CA LEU A 4 10.62 16.21 -10.94
C LEU A 4 9.33 17.02 -10.97
N ASP A 5 8.69 17.09 -12.13
CA ASP A 5 7.38 17.72 -12.24
C ASP A 5 6.39 16.97 -11.33
N PRO A 6 5.50 17.70 -10.63
CA PRO A 6 4.53 17.07 -9.75
C PRO A 6 3.62 16.11 -10.57
N ILE A 7 3.56 14.86 -10.15
CA ILE A 7 2.63 13.88 -10.72
C ILE A 7 1.21 14.28 -10.28
N LEU A 8 0.41 14.77 -11.22
CA LEU A 8 -0.99 15.11 -10.96
C LEU A 8 -1.84 13.85 -11.07
N ASN A 9 -2.76 13.63 -10.13
CA ASN A 9 -3.67 12.47 -10.15
C ASN A 9 -4.41 12.35 -11.50
N THR A 10 -4.80 13.47 -12.10
CA THR A 10 -5.48 13.54 -13.41
C THR A 10 -4.64 13.03 -14.59
N SER A 11 -3.32 12.88 -14.42
CA SER A 11 -2.43 12.32 -15.45
C SER A 11 -2.22 10.81 -15.33
N LEU A 12 -2.74 10.18 -14.26
CA LEU A 12 -2.58 8.75 -14.04
C LEU A 12 -3.65 7.94 -14.80
N PRO A 13 -3.31 6.71 -15.25
CA PRO A 13 -4.28 5.82 -15.87
C PRO A 13 -5.53 5.61 -14.98
N PRO A 14 -6.72 5.39 -15.58
CA PRO A 14 -7.97 5.16 -14.83
C PRO A 14 -7.95 3.98 -13.85
N ALA A 15 -6.96 3.09 -13.93
CA ALA A 15 -6.74 1.95 -13.03
C ALA A 15 -6.14 2.34 -11.67
N PHE A 16 -5.59 3.56 -11.54
CA PHE A 16 -5.02 4.03 -10.28
C PHE A 16 -6.09 4.20 -9.20
N ARG A 17 -5.77 3.71 -8.00
CA ARG A 17 -6.62 3.77 -6.82
C ARG A 17 -5.88 4.36 -5.64
N LYS A 18 -6.63 5.04 -4.78
CA LYS A 18 -6.27 5.29 -3.40
C LYS A 18 -6.91 4.21 -2.54
N VAL A 19 -6.09 3.43 -1.85
CA VAL A 19 -6.53 2.33 -0.98
C VAL A 19 -6.22 2.67 0.47
N ARG A 20 -7.21 2.62 1.35
CA ARG A 20 -7.05 2.76 2.80
C ARG A 20 -7.10 1.39 3.45
N LEU A 21 -6.05 1.05 4.18
CA LEU A 21 -5.95 -0.16 5.00
C LEU A 21 -5.94 0.23 6.47
N THR A 22 -6.71 -0.42 7.35
CA THR A 22 -6.64 -0.25 8.81
C THR A 22 -6.31 -1.55 9.50
N LEU A 23 -5.69 -1.48 10.67
CA LEU A 23 -5.32 -2.66 11.43
C LEU A 23 -6.57 -3.46 11.78
N ALA A 24 -6.58 -4.73 11.38
CA ALA A 24 -7.67 -5.63 11.70
C ALA A 24 -7.53 -6.16 13.13
N ARG A 25 -8.55 -6.92 13.57
CA ARG A 25 -8.50 -7.62 14.84
C ARG A 25 -7.29 -8.55 14.89
N GLU A 26 -6.48 -8.39 15.92
CA GLU A 26 -5.35 -9.27 16.23
C GLU A 26 -5.05 -9.31 17.74
N ARG A 27 -3.97 -9.99 18.12
CA ARG A 27 -3.48 -9.98 19.51
C ARG A 27 -3.01 -8.56 19.85
N GLY A 28 -3.49 -8.01 20.96
CA GLY A 28 -3.21 -6.61 21.36
C GLY A 28 -4.27 -5.63 20.87
N HIS A 29 -4.90 -5.90 19.72
CA HIS A 29 -5.96 -5.07 19.13
C HIS A 29 -7.23 -5.91 18.88
N PRO A 30 -7.97 -6.31 19.93
CA PRO A 30 -9.10 -7.25 19.79
C PRO A 30 -10.27 -6.70 18.98
N VAL A 31 -10.34 -5.38 18.78
CA VAL A 31 -11.34 -4.69 17.95
C VAL A 31 -10.74 -4.12 16.66
N GLY A 32 -9.46 -4.37 16.39
CA GLY A 32 -8.67 -3.64 15.40
C GLY A 32 -8.31 -2.24 15.88
N ASP A 33 -7.69 -1.46 14.99
CA ASP A 33 -7.34 -0.07 15.23
C ASP A 33 -7.44 0.71 13.90
N GLU A 34 -8.32 1.70 13.85
CA GLU A 34 -8.53 2.52 12.65
C GLU A 34 -7.45 3.59 12.46
N GLU A 35 -6.75 3.97 13.52
CA GLU A 35 -5.68 4.98 13.47
C GLU A 35 -4.34 4.36 13.03
N VAL A 36 -4.18 3.05 13.20
CA VAL A 36 -3.06 2.27 12.67
C VAL A 36 -3.38 1.75 11.27
N GLY A 37 -2.57 2.11 10.27
CA GLY A 37 -2.77 1.59 8.93
C GLY A 37 -1.91 2.21 7.83
N TYR A 38 -2.44 2.12 6.61
CA TYR A 38 -1.77 2.57 5.40
C TYR A 38 -2.71 3.29 4.44
N VAL A 39 -2.16 4.23 3.70
CA VAL A 39 -2.74 4.75 2.47
C VAL A 39 -1.82 4.37 1.31
N LEU A 40 -2.36 3.68 0.32
CA LEU A 40 -1.64 3.23 -0.86
C LEU A 40 -2.19 3.94 -2.09
N VAL A 41 -1.30 4.41 -2.95
CA VAL A 41 -1.61 4.84 -4.31
C VAL A 41 -0.99 3.84 -5.26
N MET A 42 -1.82 3.08 -5.98
CA MET A 42 -1.33 2.02 -6.87
C MET A 42 -2.36 1.66 -7.95
N PRO A 43 -1.92 1.13 -9.10
CA PRO A 43 -2.83 0.63 -10.12
C PRO A 43 -3.36 -0.75 -9.73
N LEU A 44 -4.66 -0.95 -9.89
CA LEU A 44 -5.32 -2.24 -9.68
C LEU A 44 -5.94 -2.75 -10.98
N THR A 45 -5.93 -4.07 -11.17
CA THR A 45 -6.73 -4.74 -12.21
C THR A 45 -8.23 -4.63 -11.89
N PRO A 46 -9.14 -4.94 -12.83
CA PRO A 46 -10.58 -4.99 -12.55
C PRO A 46 -10.97 -5.93 -11.41
N GLU A 47 -10.18 -6.98 -11.18
CA GLU A 47 -10.36 -7.97 -10.11
C GLU A 47 -9.84 -7.50 -8.75
N GLY A 48 -9.11 -6.37 -8.71
CA GLY A 48 -8.57 -5.77 -7.49
C GLY A 48 -7.15 -6.21 -7.15
N ASN A 49 -6.47 -6.99 -7.99
CA ASN A 49 -5.05 -7.32 -7.82
C ASN A 49 -4.16 -6.13 -8.23
N ILE A 50 -2.92 -6.08 -7.73
CA ILE A 50 -1.95 -5.06 -8.18
C ILE A 50 -1.62 -5.28 -9.65
N ASP A 51 -1.83 -4.26 -10.48
CA ASP A 51 -1.46 -4.31 -11.90
C ASP A 51 0.06 -4.10 -12.03
N HIS A 52 0.81 -5.21 -12.15
CA HIS A 52 2.26 -5.18 -12.28
C HIS A 52 2.75 -4.39 -13.50
N GLU A 53 2.05 -4.46 -14.63
CA GLU A 53 2.50 -3.80 -15.86
C GLU A 53 2.32 -2.29 -15.77
N LEU A 54 1.19 -1.83 -15.25
CA LEU A 54 0.98 -0.40 -14.99
C LEU A 54 1.86 0.11 -13.85
N TRP A 55 2.08 -0.68 -12.80
CA TRP A 55 3.04 -0.33 -11.74
C TRP A 55 4.43 -0.09 -12.34
N ARG A 56 4.89 -0.99 -13.20
CA ARG A 56 6.23 -0.90 -13.82
C ARG A 56 6.39 0.37 -14.66
N GLN A 57 5.33 0.80 -15.34
CA GLN A 57 5.32 2.02 -16.16
C GLN A 57 5.23 3.30 -15.31
N HIS A 58 4.60 3.23 -14.14
CA HIS A 58 4.26 4.39 -13.30
C HIS A 58 4.77 4.27 -11.85
N LYS A 59 5.91 3.61 -11.65
CA LYS A 59 6.47 3.31 -10.31
C LYS A 59 6.61 4.53 -9.39
N GLU A 60 6.96 5.69 -9.95
CA GLU A 60 7.15 6.94 -9.20
C GLU A 60 5.83 7.50 -8.63
N ALA A 61 4.71 7.14 -9.25
CA ALA A 61 3.37 7.48 -8.78
C ALA A 61 2.86 6.49 -7.72
N CYS A 62 3.48 5.31 -7.60
CA CYS A 62 3.03 4.27 -6.69
C CYS A 62 3.55 4.52 -5.26
N ARG A 63 2.80 5.31 -4.50
CA ARG A 63 3.18 5.82 -3.18
C ARG A 63 2.51 5.06 -2.05
N ILE A 64 3.18 5.01 -0.92
CA ILE A 64 2.63 4.49 0.34
C ILE A 64 2.78 5.54 1.41
N SER A 65 1.87 5.54 2.38
CA SER A 65 1.96 6.34 3.59
C SER A 65 1.50 5.53 4.79
N ARG A 66 2.35 5.46 5.82
CA ARG A 66 2.12 4.71 7.05
C ARG A 66 1.52 5.63 8.11
N LEU A 67 0.40 5.21 8.68
CA LEU A 67 -0.38 5.96 9.65
C LEU A 67 -0.24 5.33 11.03
N ARG A 68 0.23 6.10 12.01
CA ARG A 68 0.33 5.70 13.42
C ARG A 68 -0.08 6.91 14.29
N PRO A 69 -0.82 6.74 15.40
CA PRO A 69 -1.30 7.85 16.23
C PRO A 69 -0.19 8.78 16.74
N ASP A 70 0.93 8.21 17.17
CA ASP A 70 2.00 8.93 17.89
C ASP A 70 3.29 9.10 17.07
N GLU A 71 3.25 8.78 15.77
CA GLU A 71 4.40 8.94 14.88
C GLU A 71 4.10 9.90 13.73
N ARG A 72 5.15 10.53 13.20
CA ARG A 72 5.01 11.24 11.93
C ARG A 72 4.70 10.24 10.82
N GLU A 73 3.81 10.64 9.92
CA GLU A 73 3.49 9.86 8.73
C GLU A 73 4.77 9.55 7.95
N ALA A 74 5.04 8.26 7.74
CA ALA A 74 6.18 7.80 6.97
C ALA A 74 5.73 7.55 5.53
N HIS A 75 6.43 8.14 4.57
CA HIS A 75 6.10 8.02 3.14
C HIS A 75 7.15 7.18 2.42
N GLY A 76 6.71 6.44 1.40
CA GLY A 76 7.58 5.59 0.62
C GLY A 76 7.00 5.24 -0.74
N HIS A 77 7.50 4.14 -1.31
CA HIS A 77 7.05 3.60 -2.58
C HIS A 77 6.63 2.13 -2.44
N LEU A 78 5.62 1.74 -3.21
CA LEU A 78 5.33 0.34 -3.45
C LEU A 78 6.35 -0.19 -4.46
N VAL A 79 7.13 -1.20 -4.07
CA VAL A 79 8.17 -1.80 -4.92
C VAL A 79 7.96 -3.30 -5.07
N ARG A 80 8.33 -3.83 -6.24
CA ARG A 80 8.35 -5.27 -6.50
C ARG A 80 9.77 -5.82 -6.33
N ARG A 81 9.92 -6.90 -5.57
CA ARG A 81 11.19 -7.57 -5.27
C ARG A 81 11.46 -8.72 -6.24
N PRO A 82 12.72 -9.20 -6.35
CA PRO A 82 13.02 -10.47 -7.01
C PRO A 82 12.16 -11.60 -6.42
N GLY A 83 11.64 -12.48 -7.27
CA GLY A 83 10.69 -13.52 -6.86
C GLY A 83 9.21 -13.07 -6.90
N GLY A 84 8.95 -11.77 -7.08
CA GLY A 84 7.63 -11.26 -7.43
C GLY A 84 6.79 -10.70 -6.28
N SER A 85 7.30 -10.79 -5.05
CA SER A 85 6.67 -10.20 -3.87
C SER A 85 6.72 -8.68 -3.86
N TRP A 86 5.80 -8.08 -3.12
CA TRP A 86 5.68 -6.63 -2.98
C TRP A 86 6.19 -6.15 -1.62
N ALA A 87 6.70 -4.92 -1.58
CA ALA A 87 7.21 -4.30 -0.37
C ALA A 87 6.97 -2.80 -0.35
N PHE A 88 6.96 -2.25 0.86
CA PHE A 88 6.96 -0.81 1.11
C PHE A 88 8.39 -0.39 1.39
N ARG A 89 8.92 0.46 0.53
CA ARG A 89 10.27 1.03 0.67
C ARG A 89 10.20 2.47 1.08
N TYR A 90 10.78 2.76 2.25
CA TYR A 90 10.94 4.11 2.76
C TYR A 90 12.34 4.64 2.42
N ASP A 91 12.50 5.97 2.40
CA ASP A 91 13.82 6.59 2.22
C ASP A 91 14.73 6.33 3.44
N THR A 92 14.10 6.20 4.62
CA THR A 92 14.76 5.91 5.88
C THR A 92 13.96 4.88 6.66
N GLY A 93 14.63 3.86 7.19
CA GLY A 93 14.01 2.79 7.97
C GLY A 93 14.00 1.44 7.25
N PRO A 94 13.54 0.38 7.93
CA PRO A 94 13.43 -0.94 7.33
C PRO A 94 12.28 -0.98 6.31
N ASP A 95 12.46 -1.75 5.22
CA ASP A 95 11.36 -2.05 4.33
C ASP A 95 10.34 -2.96 5.04
N GLU A 96 9.05 -2.73 4.80
CA GLU A 96 7.95 -3.64 5.18
C GLU A 96 7.54 -4.48 3.96
N ALA A 97 6.97 -5.66 4.18
CA ALA A 97 6.63 -6.57 3.07
C ALA A 97 5.14 -6.90 3.04
N GLY A 98 4.53 -6.82 1.85
CA GLY A 98 3.21 -7.41 1.65
C GLY A 98 3.31 -8.93 1.63
N TYR A 99 2.53 -9.61 2.46
CA TYR A 99 2.47 -11.06 2.47
C TYR A 99 1.53 -11.53 1.35
N HIS A 100 2.08 -12.23 0.36
CA HIS A 100 1.37 -12.74 -0.82
C HIS A 100 0.56 -11.70 -1.61
N PHE A 101 0.99 -10.43 -1.61
CA PHE A 101 0.32 -9.35 -2.37
C PHE A 101 0.21 -9.61 -3.87
N GLU A 102 1.02 -10.52 -4.42
CA GLU A 102 0.90 -11.00 -5.80
C GLU A 102 -0.41 -11.75 -6.08
N ASP A 103 -1.01 -12.35 -5.04
CA ASP A 103 -2.25 -13.13 -5.12
C ASP A 103 -3.44 -12.42 -4.45
N GLU A 104 -3.17 -11.45 -3.56
CA GLU A 104 -4.21 -10.73 -2.81
C GLU A 104 -5.00 -9.71 -3.64
N ARG A 105 -6.24 -9.47 -3.21
CA ARG A 105 -7.15 -8.50 -3.83
C ARG A 105 -7.41 -7.33 -2.88
N PHE A 106 -7.20 -6.11 -3.37
CA PHE A 106 -7.51 -4.87 -2.67
C PHE A 106 -8.94 -4.45 -2.98
N VAL A 107 -9.89 -5.15 -2.37
CA VAL A 107 -11.34 -4.89 -2.49
C VAL A 107 -11.88 -4.55 -1.09
N GLU A 108 -12.77 -3.56 -1.00
CA GLU A 108 -13.33 -3.13 0.28
C GLU A 108 -13.93 -4.30 1.07
N GLY A 109 -13.56 -4.39 2.34
CA GLY A 109 -13.97 -5.45 3.25
C GLY A 109 -13.00 -6.64 3.33
N GLU A 110 -12.19 -6.88 2.30
CA GLU A 110 -11.18 -7.95 2.27
C GLU A 110 -10.00 -7.65 3.20
N TYR A 111 -9.19 -8.67 3.45
CA TYR A 111 -8.02 -8.59 4.32
C TYR A 111 -6.74 -8.84 3.53
N VAL A 112 -5.69 -8.12 3.90
CA VAL A 112 -4.33 -8.31 3.40
C VAL A 112 -3.38 -8.31 4.58
N SER A 113 -2.25 -8.98 4.47
CA SER A 113 -1.27 -9.05 5.55
C SER A 113 0.00 -8.30 5.22
N ILE A 114 0.50 -7.52 6.16
CA ILE A 114 1.75 -6.77 6.03
C ILE A 114 2.70 -7.24 7.11
N ARG A 115 3.95 -7.49 6.72
CA ARG A 115 5.03 -7.88 7.61
C ARG A 115 5.86 -6.67 8.00
N GLU A 116 5.87 -6.38 9.30
CA GLU A 116 6.53 -5.25 9.93
C GLU A 116 7.38 -5.77 11.09
N GLU A 117 8.62 -5.30 11.21
CA GLU A 117 9.54 -5.68 12.32
C GLU A 117 9.68 -7.19 12.60
N GLY A 118 9.42 -8.02 11.59
CA GLY A 118 9.50 -9.48 11.68
C GLY A 118 8.17 -10.17 11.97
N GLU A 119 7.14 -9.45 12.42
CA GLU A 119 5.78 -9.94 12.67
C GLU A 119 4.84 -9.65 11.51
N THR A 120 3.74 -10.40 11.40
CA THR A 120 2.76 -10.23 10.31
C THR A 120 1.43 -9.79 10.91
N HIS A 121 0.95 -8.65 10.45
CA HIS A 121 -0.27 -8.02 10.95
C HIS A 121 -1.36 -8.06 9.86
N PRO A 122 -2.59 -8.46 10.21
CA PRO A 122 -3.70 -8.38 9.28
C PRO A 122 -4.22 -6.95 9.20
N PHE A 123 -4.46 -6.48 7.98
CA PHE A 123 -5.10 -5.20 7.71
C PHE A 123 -6.35 -5.43 6.89
N ARG A 124 -7.40 -4.66 7.18
CA ARG A 124 -8.64 -4.66 6.40
C ARG A 124 -8.60 -3.54 5.36
N VAL A 125 -9.01 -3.85 4.14
CA VAL A 125 -9.24 -2.86 3.09
C VAL A 125 -10.51 -2.08 3.44
N MET A 126 -10.34 -0.87 3.95
CA MET A 126 -11.46 -0.04 4.39
C MET A 126 -12.09 0.77 3.27
N ARG A 127 -11.27 1.19 2.30
CA ARG A 127 -11.74 2.01 1.18
C ARG A 127 -10.89 1.84 -0.05
N VAL A 128 -11.51 1.84 -1.23
CA VAL A 128 -10.85 1.79 -2.54
C VAL A 128 -11.47 2.85 -3.44
N GLU A 129 -10.75 3.95 -3.67
CA GLU A 129 -11.24 5.09 -4.43
C GLU A 129 -10.48 5.25 -5.73
N ARG A 130 -11.19 5.64 -6.79
CA ARG A 130 -10.54 6.12 -8.02
C ARG A 130 -9.86 7.46 -7.76
N LEU A 131 -8.64 7.61 -8.26
CA LEU A 131 -7.86 8.85 -8.23
C LEU A 131 -8.27 9.85 -9.31
#